data_AF-A0A830FEY2-F1
#
_entry.id   AF-A0A830FEY2-F1
#
_cell.length_a   1.000
_cell.length_b   1.000
_cell.length_c   1.000
_cell.angle_alpha   90.00
_cell.angle_beta   90.00
_cell.angle_gamma   90.00
#
_symmetry.space_group_name_H-M   'P 1'
#
loop_
_entity.id
_entity.type
_entity.pdbx_description
1 polymer ?
#
loop_
_entity_poly.entity_id
_entity_poly.type
_entity_poly.pdbx_seq_one_letter_code
_entity_poly.pdbx_strand_id
1 'polypeptide(L)'
;MKVIDEDGNLFGVVNVIDALVVLLVLAVVVAGASFVLRPAPAPEEPETTTQYATLDLGTHPDYVASLVEPGENISFGGQSELTITDVYATEVNGNQHVLARVALEDVAGTSPFEFAGEPLRINRELTLTTPQYRVAGNIVSVSDAGSELPLTETQVVLRSTVPSEAAADIDVGDTYTVNNRTLGTVESVSVYGTDNPSVNTVYVGVSYVTYERSSTPRFAGTVVEDGATLPFRTDSYEFSGKVVRTNAAQQAGTEATRSVTLQLEDVNPETANSIHEGMVEQFDGEAIATIDSVSVQPTEMVLVSQDGNVYLRDNPRKKTVTMQATLRVRETASTTQFKGQPIQQGSTVTLDLGTITIRATVTAL
;
A
#
# COMPACT_ATOMS: atom_id res chain seq x y z
N MET A 1 31.13 -1.74 80.36
CA MET A 1 30.72 -3.10 80.76
C MET A 1 31.70 -4.07 80.09
N LYS A 2 32.48 -4.85 80.85
CA LYS A 2 33.38 -5.87 80.27
C LYS A 2 32.52 -7.05 79.82
N VAL A 3 32.65 -7.44 78.56
CA VAL A 3 31.82 -8.48 77.92
C VAL A 3 32.28 -9.90 78.30
N ILE A 4 33.54 -10.04 78.73
CA ILE A 4 34.17 -11.29 79.16
C ILE A 4 34.87 -11.05 80.51
N ASP A 5 34.69 -11.95 81.47
CA ASP A 5 35.33 -11.89 82.80
C ASP A 5 36.69 -12.63 82.86
N GLU A 6 37.39 -12.53 83.98
CA GLU A 6 38.74 -13.08 84.17
C GLU A 6 38.76 -14.63 84.26
N ASP A 7 37.59 -15.26 84.37
CA ASP A 7 37.39 -16.71 84.38
C ASP A 7 36.93 -17.25 83.00
N GLY A 8 36.79 -16.38 81.99
CA GLY A 8 36.44 -16.75 80.62
C GLY A 8 34.94 -16.96 80.38
N ASN A 9 34.05 -16.36 81.17
CA ASN A 9 32.61 -16.40 80.92
C ASN A 9 32.11 -15.17 80.14
N LEU A 10 31.23 -15.41 79.17
CA LEU A 10 30.57 -14.39 78.35
C LEU A 10 29.32 -13.89 79.11
N PHE A 11 29.26 -12.59 79.38
CA PHE A 11 28.19 -11.94 80.17
C PHE A 11 27.97 -12.53 81.59
N GLY A 12 28.94 -13.26 82.15
CA GLY A 12 28.89 -13.80 83.51
C GLY A 12 27.91 -14.98 83.74
N VAL A 13 27.36 -15.57 82.67
CA VAL A 13 26.35 -16.66 82.78
C VAL A 13 26.76 -17.92 81.99
N VAL A 14 27.59 -17.81 80.94
CA VAL A 14 27.96 -18.93 80.06
C VAL A 14 29.46 -18.93 79.80
N ASN A 15 30.11 -20.10 79.86
CA ASN A 15 31.54 -20.25 79.53
C ASN A 15 31.78 -19.95 78.04
N VAL A 16 32.75 -19.06 77.72
CA VAL A 16 33.09 -18.66 76.34
C VAL A 16 33.39 -19.85 75.44
N ILE A 17 34.03 -20.88 75.99
CA ILE A 17 34.41 -22.07 75.22
C ILE A 17 33.15 -22.84 74.78
N ASP A 18 32.17 -22.98 75.68
CA ASP A 18 30.94 -23.70 75.40
C ASP A 18 30.04 -22.91 74.45
N ALA A 19 30.01 -21.57 74.60
CA ALA A 19 29.34 -20.68 73.66
C ALA A 19 29.93 -20.79 72.24
N LEU A 20 31.25 -20.91 72.09
CA LEU A 20 31.91 -21.12 70.80
C LEU A 20 31.61 -22.49 70.19
N VAL A 21 31.57 -23.55 71.00
CA VAL A 21 31.22 -24.90 70.54
C VAL A 21 29.77 -24.96 70.07
N VAL A 22 28.84 -24.34 70.81
CA VAL A 22 27.44 -24.23 70.38
C VAL A 22 27.34 -23.45 69.08
N LEU A 23 28.06 -22.34 68.93
CA LEU A 23 28.07 -21.55 67.69
C LEU A 23 28.64 -22.35 66.52
N LEU A 24 29.69 -23.14 66.74
CA LEU A 24 30.27 -24.05 65.75
C LEU A 24 29.27 -25.13 65.32
N VAL A 25 28.61 -25.78 66.27
CA VAL A 25 27.58 -26.80 65.99
C VAL A 25 26.41 -26.18 65.24
N LEU A 26 25.97 -24.99 65.63
CA LEU A 26 24.89 -24.26 64.96
C LEU A 26 25.30 -23.85 63.55
N ALA A 27 26.55 -23.42 63.34
CA ALA A 27 27.10 -23.13 62.02
C ALA A 27 27.19 -24.39 61.13
N VAL A 28 27.58 -25.54 61.69
CA VAL A 28 27.64 -26.81 60.97
C VAL A 28 26.23 -27.33 60.63
N VAL A 29 25.27 -27.18 61.54
CA VAL A 29 23.87 -27.56 61.30
C VAL A 29 23.22 -26.64 60.27
N VAL A 30 23.45 -25.33 60.32
CA VAL A 30 22.97 -24.38 59.32
C VAL A 30 23.63 -24.63 57.97
N ALA A 31 24.94 -24.90 57.93
CA ALA A 31 25.65 -25.25 56.70
C ALA A 31 25.15 -26.58 56.12
N GLY A 32 24.96 -27.61 56.96
CA GLY A 32 24.43 -28.92 56.56
C GLY A 32 22.98 -28.86 56.07
N ALA A 33 22.12 -28.11 56.77
CA ALA A 33 20.74 -27.87 56.34
C ALA A 33 20.69 -27.08 55.02
N SER A 34 21.59 -26.11 54.82
CA SER A 34 21.69 -25.38 53.54
C SER A 34 22.11 -26.27 52.37
N PHE A 35 22.91 -27.32 52.62
CA PHE A 35 23.41 -28.20 51.57
C PHE A 35 22.35 -29.24 51.15
N VAL A 36 21.58 -29.76 52.10
CA VAL A 36 20.49 -30.73 51.83
C VAL A 36 19.25 -30.07 51.22
N LEU A 37 19.01 -28.78 51.50
CA LEU A 37 17.91 -28.01 50.93
C LEU A 37 18.29 -27.25 49.65
N ARG A 38 19.48 -27.48 49.08
CA ARG A 38 19.80 -26.95 47.76
C ARG A 38 18.90 -27.63 46.73
N PRO A 39 18.01 -26.90 46.04
CA PRO A 39 17.36 -27.46 44.86
C PRO A 39 18.47 -27.91 43.91
N ALA A 40 18.28 -29.07 43.27
CA ALA A 40 19.17 -29.48 42.19
C ALA A 40 19.31 -28.29 41.22
N PRO A 41 20.51 -28.01 40.68
CA PRO A 41 20.62 -27.03 39.61
C PRO A 41 19.57 -27.41 38.56
N ALA A 42 18.77 -26.43 38.12
CA ALA A 42 17.86 -26.64 37.01
C ALA A 42 18.67 -27.24 35.86
N PRO A 43 18.13 -28.23 35.11
CA PRO A 43 18.79 -28.68 33.89
C PRO A 43 19.17 -27.44 33.07
N GLU A 44 20.42 -27.36 32.65
CA GLU A 44 20.81 -26.33 31.68
C GLU A 44 19.88 -26.51 30.47
N GLU A 45 19.07 -25.50 30.19
CA GLU A 45 18.23 -25.51 29.00
C GLU A 45 19.17 -25.71 27.80
N PRO A 46 18.84 -26.60 26.85
CA PRO A 46 19.66 -26.76 25.68
C PRO A 46 19.83 -25.39 25.03
N GLU A 47 21.08 -24.98 24.81
CA GLU A 47 21.37 -23.79 24.00
C GLU A 47 20.58 -23.92 22.70
N THR A 48 19.75 -22.94 22.36
CA THR A 48 19.02 -22.90 21.10
C THR A 48 19.67 -21.88 20.17
N THR A 49 19.55 -22.13 18.87
CA THR A 49 19.91 -21.15 17.85
C THR A 49 18.66 -20.78 17.07
N THR A 50 18.52 -19.49 16.74
CA THR A 50 17.38 -18.97 15.98
C THR A 50 17.82 -18.60 14.58
N GLN A 51 17.08 -19.06 13.58
CA GLN A 51 17.15 -18.53 12.21
C GLN A 51 15.78 -18.03 11.78
N TYR A 52 15.76 -17.18 10.76
CA TYR A 52 14.53 -16.64 10.22
C TYR A 52 14.27 -17.16 8.81
N ALA A 53 13.01 -17.45 8.51
CA ALA A 53 12.57 -17.78 7.16
C ALA A 53 11.34 -16.96 6.79
N THR A 54 11.14 -16.73 5.50
CA THR A 54 9.85 -16.27 4.98
C THR A 54 9.15 -17.45 4.33
N LEU A 55 7.92 -17.70 4.77
CA LEU A 55 7.03 -18.70 4.21
C LEU A 55 6.01 -18.03 3.30
N ASP A 56 5.88 -18.55 2.08
CA ASP A 56 4.74 -18.28 1.22
C ASP A 56 3.67 -19.34 1.52
N LEU A 57 2.64 -18.94 2.26
CA LEU A 57 1.54 -19.82 2.65
C LEU A 57 0.52 -20.00 1.51
N GLY A 58 0.67 -19.27 0.41
CA GLY A 58 -0.27 -19.29 -0.70
C GLY A 58 -1.55 -18.52 -0.41
N THR A 59 -2.59 -18.83 -1.19
CA THR A 59 -3.88 -18.13 -1.16
C THR A 59 -4.92 -18.91 -0.37
N HIS A 60 -5.54 -18.24 0.60
CA HIS A 60 -6.53 -18.82 1.50
C HIS A 60 -7.80 -17.96 1.60
N PRO A 61 -8.95 -18.55 1.93
CA PRO A 61 -10.12 -17.78 2.32
C PRO A 61 -9.81 -16.82 3.48
N ASP A 62 -10.50 -15.68 3.52
CA ASP A 62 -10.33 -14.63 4.54
C ASP A 62 -10.37 -15.18 5.98
N TYR A 63 -11.33 -16.06 6.28
CA TYR A 63 -11.47 -16.66 7.62
C TYR A 63 -10.32 -17.60 8.02
N VAL A 64 -9.48 -18.06 7.08
CA VAL A 64 -8.27 -18.84 7.37
C VAL A 64 -7.05 -17.92 7.44
N ALA A 65 -6.94 -16.99 6.49
CA ALA A 65 -5.82 -16.06 6.44
C ALA A 65 -5.76 -15.14 7.66
N SER A 66 -6.92 -14.69 8.16
CA SER A 66 -7.03 -13.88 9.38
C SER A 66 -6.66 -14.61 10.68
N LEU A 67 -6.58 -15.95 10.66
CA LEU A 67 -6.12 -16.73 11.83
C LEU A 67 -4.60 -16.81 11.93
N VAL A 68 -3.87 -16.48 10.86
CA VAL A 68 -2.41 -16.48 10.86
C VAL A 68 -1.93 -15.14 11.39
N GLU A 69 -1.50 -15.11 12.65
CA GLU A 69 -1.13 -13.87 13.36
C GLU A 69 0.31 -13.93 13.91
N PRO A 70 1.01 -12.77 14.02
CA PRO A 70 2.28 -12.69 14.74
C PRO A 70 2.14 -13.07 16.22
N GLY A 71 3.19 -13.69 16.76
CA GLY A 71 3.27 -14.12 18.16
C GLY A 71 2.83 -15.57 18.40
N GLU A 72 2.31 -16.26 17.38
CA GLU A 72 1.94 -17.67 17.49
C GLU A 72 3.16 -18.58 17.49
N ASN A 73 3.27 -19.46 18.49
CA ASN A 73 4.31 -20.48 18.62
C ASN A 73 3.75 -21.87 18.30
N ILE A 74 4.42 -22.58 17.40
CA ILE A 74 4.03 -23.87 16.84
C ILE A 74 5.16 -24.87 17.07
N SER A 75 4.87 -25.96 17.77
CA SER A 75 5.84 -27.04 18.02
C SER A 75 5.96 -27.99 16.82
N PHE A 76 7.19 -28.26 16.40
CA PHE A 76 7.53 -29.21 15.34
C PHE A 76 8.30 -30.40 15.92
N GLY A 77 7.56 -31.47 16.27
CA GLY A 77 8.15 -32.78 16.53
C GLY A 77 9.03 -32.92 17.78
N GLY A 78 8.93 -31.99 18.75
CA GLY A 78 9.63 -32.09 20.03
C GLY A 78 10.30 -30.77 20.43
N GLN A 79 11.60 -30.64 20.14
CA GLN A 79 12.45 -29.52 20.59
C GLN A 79 12.54 -28.36 19.58
N SER A 80 11.99 -28.51 18.38
CA SER A 80 11.98 -27.45 17.38
C SER A 80 10.70 -26.63 17.52
N GLU A 81 10.85 -25.32 17.61
CA GLU A 81 9.74 -24.37 17.73
C GLU A 81 9.77 -23.36 16.59
N LEU A 82 8.58 -23.05 16.06
CA LEU A 82 8.39 -22.01 15.05
C LEU A 82 7.52 -20.93 15.65
N THR A 83 8.01 -19.70 15.70
CA THR A 83 7.22 -18.54 16.08
C THR A 83 6.95 -17.67 14.85
N ILE A 84 5.69 -17.35 14.56
CA ILE A 84 5.34 -16.37 13.52
C ILE A 84 5.68 -14.99 14.06
N THR A 85 6.53 -14.24 13.36
CA THR A 85 7.02 -12.94 13.84
C THR A 85 6.45 -11.75 13.08
N ASP A 86 6.01 -11.95 11.84
CA ASP A 86 5.33 -10.92 11.03
C ASP A 86 4.46 -11.61 9.96
N VAL A 87 3.34 -10.99 9.58
CA VAL A 87 2.40 -11.52 8.59
C VAL A 87 1.99 -10.41 7.63
N TYR A 88 2.09 -10.68 6.33
CA TYR A 88 1.65 -9.79 5.27
C TYR A 88 0.66 -10.54 4.40
N ALA A 89 -0.59 -10.07 4.40
CA ALA A 89 -1.67 -10.61 3.58
C ALA A 89 -2.08 -9.57 2.53
N THR A 90 -2.41 -10.02 1.32
CA THR A 90 -2.94 -9.18 0.24
C THR A 90 -4.13 -9.86 -0.42
N GLU A 91 -5.16 -9.12 -0.83
CA GLU A 91 -6.30 -9.74 -1.52
C GLU A 91 -5.95 -10.11 -2.96
N VAL A 92 -6.32 -11.33 -3.35
CA VAL A 92 -6.18 -11.88 -4.70
C VAL A 92 -7.44 -12.69 -5.03
N ASN A 93 -8.23 -12.24 -6.01
CA ASN A 93 -9.45 -12.91 -6.49
C ASN A 93 -10.45 -13.26 -5.36
N GLY A 94 -10.68 -12.35 -4.42
CA GLY A 94 -11.60 -12.55 -3.29
C GLY A 94 -11.09 -13.46 -2.16
N ASN A 95 -9.84 -13.90 -2.24
CA ASN A 95 -9.11 -14.61 -1.19
C ASN A 95 -7.90 -13.77 -0.75
N GLN A 96 -7.15 -14.21 0.25
CA GLN A 96 -5.92 -13.54 0.69
C GLN A 96 -4.69 -14.40 0.40
N HIS A 97 -3.69 -13.83 -0.28
CA HIS A 97 -2.34 -14.40 -0.37
C HIS A 97 -1.52 -13.99 0.85
N VAL A 98 -0.95 -14.97 1.56
CA VAL A 98 -0.33 -14.76 2.88
C VAL A 98 1.16 -15.09 2.84
N LEU A 99 1.98 -14.13 3.25
CA LEU A 99 3.40 -14.30 3.56
C LEU A 99 3.58 -14.21 5.08
N ALA A 100 4.37 -15.13 5.64
CA ALA A 100 4.71 -15.12 7.06
C ALA A 100 6.23 -15.08 7.24
N ARG A 101 6.72 -14.18 8.09
CA ARG A 101 8.07 -14.26 8.65
C ARG A 101 8.01 -15.15 9.88
N VAL A 102 8.93 -16.09 9.98
CA VAL A 102 8.99 -17.03 11.09
C VAL A 102 10.38 -17.06 11.70
N ALA A 103 10.45 -17.09 13.03
CA ALA A 103 11.62 -17.47 13.80
C ALA A 103 11.58 -18.99 14.00
N LEU A 104 12.66 -19.66 13.60
CA LEU A 104 12.85 -21.09 13.68
C LEU A 104 13.91 -21.33 14.74
N GLU A 105 13.52 -21.98 15.82
CA GLU A 105 14.39 -22.32 16.93
C GLU A 105 14.66 -23.81 16.92
N ASP A 106 15.94 -24.18 16.98
CA ASP A 106 16.38 -25.57 17.12
C ASP A 106 17.62 -25.66 18.02
N VAL A 107 17.96 -26.87 18.45
CA VAL A 107 19.07 -27.12 19.38
C VAL A 107 20.41 -26.68 18.75
N ALA A 108 21.18 -25.88 19.49
CA ALA A 108 22.48 -25.39 19.08
C ALA A 108 23.48 -26.53 18.92
N GLY A 109 24.24 -26.49 17.82
CA GLY A 109 25.29 -27.48 17.51
C GLY A 109 25.15 -28.14 16.14
N THR A 110 24.02 -27.97 15.46
CA THR A 110 23.82 -28.46 14.09
C THR A 110 24.36 -27.43 13.09
N SER A 111 25.43 -27.79 12.37
CA SER A 111 25.98 -26.98 11.27
C SER A 111 26.00 -27.83 10.00
N PRO A 112 25.29 -27.44 8.92
CA PRO A 112 24.45 -26.24 8.80
C PRO A 112 23.24 -26.27 9.74
N PHE A 113 22.61 -25.12 9.98
CA PHE A 113 21.37 -25.05 10.77
C PHE A 113 20.30 -25.95 10.13
N GLU A 114 19.65 -26.74 10.98
CA GLU A 114 18.52 -27.60 10.63
C GLU A 114 17.31 -27.17 11.44
N PHE A 115 16.13 -27.43 10.91
CA PHE A 115 14.86 -27.24 11.60
C PHE A 115 14.03 -28.50 11.46
N ALA A 116 13.64 -29.08 12.60
CA ALA A 116 12.93 -30.36 12.65
C ALA A 116 13.69 -31.49 11.91
N GLY A 117 15.02 -31.53 12.06
CA GLY A 117 15.89 -32.56 11.50
C GLY A 117 16.16 -32.48 9.99
N GLU A 118 15.81 -31.35 9.35
CA GLU A 118 16.13 -31.10 7.95
C GLU A 118 16.66 -29.68 7.73
N PRO A 119 17.55 -29.46 6.76
CA PRO A 119 18.11 -28.13 6.48
C PRO A 119 17.06 -27.16 5.92
N LEU A 120 17.27 -25.86 6.15
CA LEU A 120 16.43 -24.80 5.58
C LEU A 120 16.77 -24.57 4.10
N ARG A 121 16.04 -25.23 3.21
CA ARG A 121 16.14 -25.03 1.76
C ARG A 121 14.96 -24.22 1.25
N ILE A 122 15.23 -23.31 0.31
CA ILE A 122 14.16 -22.66 -0.47
C ILE A 122 13.31 -23.76 -1.13
N ASN A 123 12.00 -23.54 -1.16
CA ASN A 123 10.98 -24.47 -1.66
C ASN A 123 10.81 -25.75 -0.83
N ARG A 124 11.35 -25.79 0.40
CA ARG A 124 10.91 -26.77 1.41
C ARG A 124 9.55 -26.32 1.95
N GLU A 125 8.62 -27.26 2.05
CA GLU A 125 7.31 -27.03 2.63
C GLU A 125 7.36 -27.25 4.14
N LEU A 126 6.77 -26.31 4.90
CA LEU A 126 6.47 -26.46 6.31
C LEU A 126 4.96 -26.39 6.49
N THR A 127 4.38 -27.33 7.26
CA THR A 127 2.95 -27.32 7.59
C THR A 127 2.75 -26.74 8.98
N LEU A 128 2.17 -25.54 9.04
CA LEU A 128 1.72 -24.92 10.29
C LEU A 128 0.43 -25.62 10.73
N THR A 129 0.47 -26.28 11.90
CA THR A 129 -0.68 -26.99 12.46
C THR A 129 -0.97 -26.45 13.84
N THR A 130 -2.16 -25.92 14.01
CA THR A 130 -2.65 -25.31 15.25
C THR A 130 -3.99 -25.97 15.60
N PRO A 131 -4.55 -25.73 16.80
CA PRO A 131 -5.89 -26.21 17.12
C PRO A 131 -6.98 -25.64 16.21
N GLN A 132 -6.74 -24.48 15.60
CA GLN A 132 -7.73 -23.73 14.81
C GLN A 132 -7.56 -23.91 13.31
N TYR A 133 -6.34 -24.10 12.80
CA TYR A 133 -6.08 -24.20 11.38
C TYR A 133 -4.91 -25.11 11.03
N ARG A 134 -4.85 -25.50 9.76
CA ARG A 134 -3.70 -26.20 9.16
C ARG A 134 -3.42 -25.60 7.79
N VAL A 135 -2.26 -24.99 7.63
CA VAL A 135 -1.81 -24.40 6.36
C VAL A 135 -0.39 -24.85 6.04
N ALA A 136 -0.13 -25.11 4.76
CA ALA A 136 1.20 -25.43 4.28
C ALA A 136 1.82 -24.19 3.63
N GLY A 137 3.12 -24.01 3.79
CA GLY A 137 3.85 -22.90 3.20
C GLY A 137 5.24 -23.29 2.75
N ASN A 138 5.69 -22.68 1.66
CA ASN A 138 7.02 -22.93 1.10
C ASN A 138 8.01 -21.86 1.58
N ILE A 139 9.21 -22.29 1.99
CA ILE A 139 10.30 -21.36 2.32
C ILE A 139 10.70 -20.60 1.03
N VAL A 140 10.54 -19.29 1.00
CA VAL A 140 10.96 -18.44 -0.12
C VAL A 140 12.24 -17.65 0.15
N SER A 141 12.61 -17.50 1.42
CA SER A 141 13.88 -16.92 1.85
C SER A 141 14.30 -17.45 3.22
N VAL A 142 15.61 -17.43 3.49
CA VAL A 142 16.22 -17.77 4.78
C VAL A 142 17.21 -16.66 5.14
N SER A 143 17.30 -16.30 6.41
CA SER A 143 18.16 -15.23 6.92
C SER A 143 18.58 -15.54 8.36
N ASP A 144 19.81 -15.18 8.71
CA ASP A 144 20.32 -15.34 10.08
C ASP A 144 19.83 -14.23 11.02
N ALA A 145 19.12 -13.22 10.49
CA ALA A 145 18.60 -12.09 11.26
C ALA A 145 17.29 -11.51 10.69
N GLY A 146 16.57 -10.75 11.52
CA GLY A 146 15.41 -9.94 11.16
C GLY A 146 14.08 -10.68 11.39
N SER A 147 13.27 -10.17 12.32
CA SER A 147 11.95 -10.70 12.68
C SER A 147 10.81 -10.17 11.82
N GLU A 148 11.07 -9.22 10.93
CA GLU A 148 10.05 -8.58 10.10
C GLU A 148 10.18 -8.99 8.63
N LEU A 149 9.07 -8.92 7.89
CA LEU A 149 9.10 -9.07 6.44
C LEU A 149 9.80 -7.85 5.80
N PRO A 150 10.56 -8.04 4.71
CA PRO A 150 11.17 -6.95 3.95
C PRO A 150 10.09 -6.19 3.16
N LEU A 151 9.31 -5.40 3.86
CA LEU A 151 8.27 -4.55 3.29
C LEU A 151 8.84 -3.16 3.03
N THR A 152 8.44 -2.58 1.90
CA THR A 152 8.84 -1.22 1.53
C THR A 152 7.65 -0.44 1.02
N GLU A 153 7.69 0.87 1.25
CA GLU A 153 6.71 1.80 0.73
C GLU A 153 7.02 2.11 -0.74
N THR A 154 6.07 1.82 -1.63
CA THR A 154 6.18 2.06 -3.06
C THR A 154 5.08 3.01 -3.51
N GLN A 155 5.47 4.22 -3.91
CA GLN A 155 4.55 5.22 -4.42
C GLN A 155 4.29 5.02 -5.92
N VAL A 156 3.02 5.07 -6.30
CA VAL A 156 2.59 4.99 -7.70
C VAL A 156 1.49 6.00 -7.99
N VAL A 157 1.31 6.33 -9.27
CA VAL A 157 0.08 6.97 -9.76
C VAL A 157 -0.71 5.94 -10.56
N LEU A 158 -1.93 5.69 -10.10
CA LEU A 158 -2.90 4.83 -10.76
C LEU A 158 -3.83 5.67 -11.62
N ARG A 159 -4.08 5.22 -12.85
CA ARG A 159 -5.12 5.78 -13.73
C ARG A 159 -6.25 4.78 -13.86
N SER A 160 -7.49 5.23 -13.64
CA SER A 160 -8.68 4.42 -13.86
C SER A 160 -9.84 5.24 -14.42
N THR A 161 -10.89 4.55 -14.87
CA THR A 161 -12.18 5.15 -15.21
C THR A 161 -13.23 4.50 -14.31
N VAL A 162 -13.87 5.31 -13.48
CA VAL A 162 -14.79 4.86 -12.43
C VAL A 162 -16.12 5.61 -12.54
N PRO A 163 -17.23 5.06 -11.99
CA PRO A 163 -18.48 5.80 -11.88
C PRO A 163 -18.30 7.13 -11.14
N SER A 164 -19.07 8.15 -11.51
CA SER A 164 -18.91 9.50 -10.91
C SER A 164 -19.16 9.54 -9.41
N GLU A 165 -20.04 8.66 -8.90
CA GLU A 165 -20.28 8.49 -7.45
C GLU A 165 -19.01 7.97 -6.76
N ALA A 166 -18.42 6.88 -7.27
CA ALA A 166 -17.16 6.37 -6.75
C ALA A 166 -16.01 7.37 -6.87
N ALA A 167 -15.97 8.19 -7.93
CA ALA A 167 -14.95 9.22 -8.07
C ALA A 167 -15.04 10.31 -7.00
N ALA A 168 -16.26 10.64 -6.57
CA ALA A 168 -16.51 11.65 -5.53
C ALA A 168 -16.21 11.14 -4.12
N ASP A 169 -16.21 9.82 -3.92
CA ASP A 169 -15.89 9.20 -2.63
C ASP A 169 -14.39 8.98 -2.40
N ILE A 170 -13.52 9.21 -3.41
CA ILE A 170 -12.07 9.03 -3.27
C ILE A 170 -11.44 10.28 -2.66
N ASP A 171 -10.94 10.15 -1.44
CA ASP A 171 -10.31 11.24 -0.70
C ASP A 171 -8.82 10.98 -0.40
N VAL A 172 -8.06 12.06 -0.26
CA VAL A 172 -6.67 11.99 0.22
C VAL A 172 -6.66 11.54 1.68
N GLY A 173 -5.85 10.53 1.99
CA GLY A 173 -5.78 9.89 3.30
C GLY A 173 -6.61 8.61 3.40
N ASP A 174 -7.40 8.26 2.39
CA ASP A 174 -8.10 6.97 2.34
C ASP A 174 -7.12 5.81 2.42
N THR A 175 -7.52 4.75 3.13
CA THR A 175 -6.64 3.59 3.38
C THR A 175 -7.24 2.31 2.85
N TYR A 176 -6.39 1.52 2.18
CA TYR A 176 -6.66 0.13 1.86
C TYR A 176 -6.09 -0.74 2.98
N THR A 177 -6.97 -1.46 3.69
CA THR A 177 -6.59 -2.30 4.83
C THR A 177 -6.93 -3.77 4.61
N VAL A 178 -6.07 -4.67 5.10
CA VAL A 178 -6.29 -6.13 5.13
C VAL A 178 -5.80 -6.63 6.48
N ASN A 179 -6.61 -7.41 7.20
CA ASN A 179 -6.31 -7.92 8.55
C ASN A 179 -5.75 -6.83 9.49
N ASN A 180 -6.43 -5.67 9.53
CA ASN A 180 -6.03 -4.51 10.33
C ASN A 180 -4.66 -3.89 9.98
N ARG A 181 -4.03 -4.29 8.87
CA ARG A 181 -2.81 -3.68 8.33
C ARG A 181 -3.15 -2.76 7.17
N THR A 182 -2.69 -1.51 7.22
CA THR A 182 -2.76 -0.59 6.08
C THR A 182 -1.76 -1.04 5.01
N LEU A 183 -2.29 -1.36 3.83
CA LEU A 183 -1.55 -1.81 2.66
C LEU A 183 -1.38 -0.72 1.62
N GLY A 184 -2.24 0.30 1.63
CA GLY A 184 -2.17 1.43 0.71
C GLY A 184 -2.78 2.68 1.33
N THR A 185 -2.23 3.84 1.01
CA THR A 185 -2.78 5.15 1.39
C THR A 185 -2.93 6.03 0.15
N VAL A 186 -4.06 6.71 -0.01
CA VAL A 186 -4.25 7.72 -1.06
C VAL A 186 -3.49 8.98 -0.66
N GLU A 187 -2.56 9.39 -1.52
CA GLU A 187 -1.67 10.54 -1.32
C GLU A 187 -2.05 11.73 -2.20
N SER A 188 -2.67 11.49 -3.36
CA SER A 188 -3.23 12.55 -4.19
C SER A 188 -4.37 12.03 -5.05
N VAL A 189 -5.28 12.93 -5.42
CA VAL A 189 -6.43 12.62 -6.28
C VAL A 189 -6.53 13.71 -7.33
N SER A 190 -6.79 13.31 -8.58
CA SER A 190 -7.17 14.21 -9.65
C SER A 190 -8.25 13.55 -10.49
N VAL A 191 -9.38 14.23 -10.62
CA VAL A 191 -10.55 13.69 -11.31
C VAL A 191 -10.91 14.57 -12.49
N TYR A 192 -11.21 13.93 -13.62
CA TYR A 192 -11.54 14.61 -14.86
C TYR A 192 -12.82 14.05 -15.47
N GLY A 193 -13.67 14.94 -15.99
CA GLY A 193 -14.86 14.57 -16.74
C GLY A 193 -14.52 13.84 -18.05
N THR A 194 -15.38 12.90 -18.44
CA THR A 194 -15.28 12.18 -19.71
C THR A 194 -16.35 12.65 -20.70
N ASP A 195 -16.50 11.97 -21.84
CA ASP A 195 -17.62 12.16 -22.76
C ASP A 195 -18.94 11.58 -22.23
N ASN A 196 -18.88 10.78 -21.16
CA ASN A 196 -20.03 10.27 -20.45
C ASN A 196 -20.07 10.86 -19.02
N PRO A 197 -21.07 11.69 -18.67
CA PRO A 197 -21.12 12.37 -17.38
C PRO A 197 -21.32 11.41 -16.18
N SER A 198 -21.65 10.14 -16.42
CA SER A 198 -21.78 9.12 -15.38
C SER A 198 -20.46 8.41 -15.02
N VAL A 199 -19.36 8.74 -15.71
CA VAL A 199 -18.03 8.19 -15.39
C VAL A 199 -16.95 9.27 -15.47
N ASN A 200 -15.97 9.17 -14.58
CA ASN A 200 -14.81 10.05 -14.53
C ASN A 200 -13.52 9.27 -14.78
N THR A 201 -12.52 9.95 -15.32
CA THR A 201 -11.14 9.45 -15.29
C THR A 201 -10.47 9.96 -14.02
N VAL A 202 -9.97 9.05 -13.20
CA VAL A 202 -9.25 9.36 -11.96
C VAL A 202 -7.77 9.06 -12.12
N TYR A 203 -6.95 9.94 -11.56
CA TYR A 203 -5.53 9.71 -11.28
C TYR A 203 -5.36 9.74 -9.78
N VAL A 204 -5.03 8.59 -9.20
CA VAL A 204 -4.90 8.42 -7.75
C VAL A 204 -3.46 8.10 -7.44
N GLY A 205 -2.78 9.01 -6.74
CA GLY A 205 -1.49 8.73 -6.14
C GLY A 205 -1.67 7.82 -4.94
N VAL A 206 -1.04 6.66 -4.93
CA VAL A 206 -1.15 5.69 -3.84
C VAL A 206 0.23 5.33 -3.34
N SER A 207 0.40 5.31 -2.02
CA SER A 207 1.56 4.73 -1.37
C SER A 207 1.25 3.32 -0.89
N TYR A 208 1.78 2.31 -1.57
CA TYR A 208 1.55 0.90 -1.22
C TYR A 208 2.66 0.36 -0.32
N VAL A 209 2.28 -0.43 0.69
CA VAL A 209 3.21 -1.32 1.40
C VAL A 209 3.37 -2.58 0.55
N THR A 210 4.57 -2.78 0.02
CA THR A 210 4.89 -3.85 -0.93
C THR A 210 5.90 -4.83 -0.33
N TYR A 211 5.82 -6.10 -0.73
CA TYR A 211 6.85 -7.07 -0.39
C TYR A 211 7.98 -7.03 -1.42
N GLU A 212 9.21 -6.80 -0.96
CA GLU A 212 10.38 -6.73 -1.83
C GLU A 212 11.05 -8.11 -1.92
N ARG A 213 10.96 -8.73 -3.11
CA ARG A 213 11.70 -9.95 -3.43
C ARG A 213 12.76 -9.63 -4.48
N SER A 214 14.04 -9.77 -4.12
CA SER A 214 15.16 -9.53 -5.04
C SER A 214 15.10 -8.15 -5.72
N SER A 215 14.79 -7.10 -4.94
CA SER A 215 14.70 -5.71 -5.42
C SER A 215 13.58 -5.40 -6.41
N THR A 216 12.56 -6.25 -6.47
CA THR A 216 11.35 -6.01 -7.25
C THR A 216 10.14 -5.91 -6.31
N PRO A 217 9.57 -4.72 -6.10
CA PRO A 217 8.40 -4.56 -5.25
C PRO A 217 7.18 -5.27 -5.86
N ARG A 218 6.45 -6.00 -5.02
CA ARG A 218 5.21 -6.69 -5.40
C ARG A 218 4.06 -6.31 -4.49
N PHE A 219 2.90 -6.15 -5.09
CA PHE A 219 1.63 -5.88 -4.41
C PHE A 219 0.56 -6.83 -4.93
N ALA A 220 -0.16 -7.52 -4.05
CA ALA A 220 -1.18 -8.51 -4.45
C ALA A 220 -0.70 -9.50 -5.53
N GLY A 221 0.52 -10.02 -5.36
CA GLY A 221 1.19 -10.93 -6.31
C GLY A 221 1.71 -10.27 -7.60
N THR A 222 1.36 -9.03 -7.88
CA THR A 222 1.70 -8.29 -9.10
C THR A 222 2.97 -7.46 -8.90
N VAL A 223 3.86 -7.43 -9.91
CA VAL A 223 5.04 -6.55 -9.91
C VAL A 223 4.59 -5.11 -10.07
N VAL A 224 5.11 -4.22 -9.22
CA VAL A 224 4.77 -2.80 -9.26
C VAL A 224 5.65 -2.10 -10.30
N GLU A 225 5.14 -2.02 -11.52
CA GLU A 225 5.81 -1.40 -12.68
C GLU A 225 4.83 -0.61 -13.56
N ASP A 226 5.36 0.22 -14.47
CA ASP A 226 4.52 0.98 -15.39
C ASP A 226 3.64 0.04 -16.24
N GLY A 227 2.35 0.36 -16.29
CA GLY A 227 1.34 -0.42 -16.97
C GLY A 227 0.75 -1.61 -16.21
N ALA A 228 1.29 -1.97 -15.03
CA ALA A 228 0.66 -2.95 -14.15
C ALA A 228 -0.72 -2.47 -13.67
N THR A 229 -1.62 -3.40 -13.32
CA THR A 229 -2.92 -3.06 -12.74
C THR A 229 -2.94 -3.45 -11.28
N LEU A 230 -3.19 -2.47 -10.41
CA LEU A 230 -3.22 -2.67 -8.96
C LEU A 230 -4.63 -2.35 -8.41
N PRO A 231 -5.11 -3.12 -7.43
CA PRO A 231 -6.37 -2.85 -6.76
C PRO A 231 -6.20 -1.80 -5.66
N PHE A 232 -7.23 -0.98 -5.47
CA PHE A 232 -7.39 -0.15 -4.28
C PHE A 232 -8.83 -0.29 -3.79
N ARG A 233 -9.00 -0.54 -2.50
CA ARG A 233 -10.29 -0.84 -1.91
C ARG A 233 -10.41 -0.23 -0.52
N THR A 234 -11.57 0.33 -0.25
CA THR A 234 -12.03 0.77 1.07
C THR A 234 -13.34 0.06 1.41
N ASP A 235 -13.94 0.39 2.55
CA ASP A 235 -15.29 -0.06 2.88
C ASP A 235 -16.37 0.61 2.01
N SER A 236 -16.06 1.77 1.41
CA SER A 236 -17.01 2.58 0.63
C SER A 236 -16.92 2.33 -0.87
N TYR A 237 -15.72 2.11 -1.41
CA TYR A 237 -15.49 1.97 -2.84
C TYR A 237 -14.33 1.02 -3.15
N GLU A 238 -14.29 0.54 -4.40
CA GLU A 238 -13.16 -0.21 -4.93
C GLU A 238 -12.90 0.20 -6.38
N PHE A 239 -11.64 0.17 -6.79
CA PHE A 239 -11.26 0.29 -8.18
C PHE A 239 -9.98 -0.48 -8.49
N SER A 240 -9.79 -0.79 -9.77
CA SER A 240 -8.51 -1.27 -10.31
C SER A 240 -7.91 -0.19 -11.20
N GLY A 241 -6.67 0.18 -10.92
CA GLY A 241 -5.99 1.26 -11.62
C GLY A 241 -4.74 0.77 -12.35
N LYS A 242 -4.52 1.29 -13.55
CA LYS A 242 -3.28 1.06 -14.29
C LYS A 242 -2.20 2.00 -13.77
N VAL A 243 -1.05 1.46 -13.34
CA VAL A 243 0.13 2.25 -12.99
C VAL A 243 0.56 3.04 -14.23
N VAL A 244 0.60 4.36 -14.11
CA VAL A 244 1.11 5.28 -15.15
C VAL A 244 2.38 5.99 -14.72
N ARG A 245 2.78 5.80 -13.46
CA ARG A 245 4.01 6.35 -12.88
C ARG A 245 4.38 5.55 -11.63
N THR A 246 5.67 5.29 -11.47
CA THR A 246 6.26 4.70 -10.25
C THR A 246 7.14 5.72 -9.52
N ASN A 247 7.46 5.44 -8.26
CA ASN A 247 8.28 6.29 -7.37
C ASN A 247 7.77 7.73 -7.26
N ALA A 248 6.45 7.89 -7.34
CA ALA A 248 5.80 9.19 -7.21
C ALA A 248 4.33 9.00 -6.86
N ALA A 249 3.87 9.80 -5.92
CA ALA A 249 2.48 9.86 -5.50
C ALA A 249 1.67 10.96 -6.21
N GLN A 250 2.23 11.62 -7.23
CA GLN A 250 1.59 12.74 -7.95
C GLN A 250 1.78 12.57 -9.45
N GLN A 251 0.83 13.06 -10.24
CA GLN A 251 0.97 13.08 -11.71
C GLN A 251 2.22 13.85 -12.15
N ALA A 252 2.74 13.51 -13.34
CA ALA A 252 3.87 14.21 -13.92
C ALA A 252 3.51 15.67 -14.26
N GLY A 253 4.52 16.55 -14.19
CA GLY A 253 4.39 17.96 -14.51
C GLY A 253 3.86 18.82 -13.37
N THR A 254 4.10 20.12 -13.50
CA THR A 254 3.63 21.17 -12.59
C THR A 254 2.30 21.70 -13.08
N GLU A 255 1.38 21.96 -12.15
CA GLU A 255 0.10 22.57 -12.50
C GLU A 255 0.27 24.01 -12.98
N ALA A 256 -0.43 24.34 -14.05
CA ALA A 256 -0.47 25.67 -14.64
C ALA A 256 -1.84 25.91 -15.29
N THR A 257 -2.07 27.13 -15.76
CA THR A 257 -3.24 27.46 -16.60
C THR A 257 -2.80 27.88 -18.00
N ARG A 258 -3.60 27.52 -19.00
CA ARG A 258 -3.38 27.89 -20.40
C ARG A 258 -4.66 28.43 -21.01
N SER A 259 -4.58 29.63 -21.58
CA SER A 259 -5.64 30.18 -22.42
C SER A 259 -5.53 29.58 -23.81
N VAL A 260 -6.61 29.00 -24.31
CA VAL A 260 -6.66 28.28 -25.57
C VAL A 260 -7.86 28.75 -26.39
N THR A 261 -7.76 28.65 -27.72
CA THR A 261 -8.92 28.80 -28.60
C THR A 261 -9.44 27.42 -28.98
N LEU A 262 -10.72 27.18 -28.72
CA LEU A 262 -11.42 25.94 -29.00
C LEU A 262 -12.47 26.16 -30.09
N GLN A 263 -12.64 25.21 -30.99
CA GLN A 263 -13.61 25.28 -32.07
C GLN A 263 -14.45 24.00 -32.15
N LEU A 264 -15.77 24.17 -32.26
CA LEU A 264 -16.70 23.14 -32.68
C LEU A 264 -17.26 23.52 -34.05
N GLU A 265 -17.21 22.59 -34.99
CA GLU A 265 -17.76 22.75 -36.33
C GLU A 265 -19.02 21.91 -36.51
N ASP A 266 -19.84 22.28 -37.49
CA ASP A 266 -21.03 21.53 -37.90
C ASP A 266 -22.05 21.23 -36.78
N VAL A 267 -22.12 22.08 -35.76
CA VAL A 267 -23.06 21.91 -34.64
C VAL A 267 -24.46 22.44 -34.98
N ASN A 268 -25.48 21.84 -34.39
CA ASN A 268 -26.85 22.33 -34.54
C ASN A 268 -27.05 23.62 -33.72
N PRO A 269 -28.01 24.50 -34.10
CA PRO A 269 -28.20 25.78 -33.42
C PRO A 269 -28.57 25.63 -31.94
N GLU A 270 -29.31 24.60 -31.56
CA GLU A 270 -29.67 24.32 -30.17
C GLU A 270 -28.43 24.04 -29.30
N THR A 271 -27.51 23.21 -29.79
CA THR A 271 -26.23 22.93 -29.12
C THR A 271 -25.31 24.15 -29.11
N ALA A 272 -25.26 24.92 -30.20
CA ALA A 272 -24.45 26.14 -30.24
C ALA A 272 -24.96 27.18 -29.24
N ASN A 273 -26.27 27.30 -29.11
CA ASN A 273 -26.94 28.20 -28.18
C ASN A 273 -26.96 27.69 -26.75
N SER A 274 -26.51 26.47 -26.46
CA SER A 274 -26.37 25.99 -25.08
C SER A 274 -24.97 26.26 -24.52
N ILE A 275 -24.04 26.78 -25.32
CA ILE A 275 -22.67 27.09 -24.89
C ILE A 275 -22.56 28.60 -24.65
N HIS A 276 -22.16 28.99 -23.44
CA HIS A 276 -22.10 30.39 -23.03
C HIS A 276 -20.83 30.70 -22.24
N GLU A 277 -20.49 31.98 -22.21
CA GLU A 277 -19.43 32.52 -21.35
C GLU A 277 -19.73 32.24 -19.87
N GLY A 278 -18.69 31.94 -19.11
CA GLY A 278 -18.77 31.61 -17.69
C GLY A 278 -19.11 30.17 -17.37
N MET A 279 -19.27 29.30 -18.39
CA MET A 279 -19.38 27.86 -18.17
C MET A 279 -18.07 27.29 -17.65
N VAL A 280 -18.15 26.39 -16.67
CA VAL A 280 -17.00 25.83 -15.98
C VAL A 280 -17.13 24.30 -15.92
N GLU A 281 -16.06 23.60 -16.26
CA GLU A 281 -15.85 22.24 -15.80
C GLU A 281 -15.13 22.31 -14.45
N GLN A 282 -15.70 21.67 -13.43
CA GLN A 282 -15.14 21.67 -12.08
C GLN A 282 -15.25 20.29 -11.44
N PHE A 283 -14.32 19.98 -10.56
CA PHE A 283 -14.38 18.83 -9.67
C PHE A 283 -14.00 19.28 -8.26
N ASP A 284 -14.76 18.85 -7.26
CA ASP A 284 -14.61 19.29 -5.85
C ASP A 284 -14.48 20.82 -5.69
N GLY A 285 -15.29 21.56 -6.45
CA GLY A 285 -15.28 23.03 -6.45
C GLY A 285 -14.07 23.68 -7.13
N GLU A 286 -13.12 22.89 -7.65
CA GLU A 286 -11.94 23.40 -8.34
C GLU A 286 -12.15 23.39 -9.87
N ALA A 287 -11.89 24.55 -10.50
CA ALA A 287 -12.06 24.70 -11.95
C ALA A 287 -10.97 23.95 -12.74
N ILE A 288 -11.41 23.04 -13.60
CA ILE A 288 -10.56 22.31 -14.55
C ILE A 288 -10.52 23.06 -15.89
N ALA A 289 -11.64 23.65 -16.31
CA ALA A 289 -11.71 24.49 -17.50
C ALA A 289 -12.79 25.56 -17.34
N THR A 290 -12.53 26.76 -17.86
CA THR A 290 -13.48 27.88 -17.86
C THR A 290 -13.64 28.40 -19.29
N ILE A 291 -14.88 28.63 -19.72
CA ILE A 291 -15.19 29.29 -20.99
C ILE A 291 -15.20 30.80 -20.77
N ASP A 292 -14.20 31.49 -21.31
CA ASP A 292 -13.98 32.92 -21.11
C ASP A 292 -14.73 33.79 -22.13
N SER A 293 -14.97 33.28 -23.34
CA SER A 293 -15.83 33.94 -24.33
C SER A 293 -16.31 32.96 -25.39
N VAL A 294 -17.45 33.26 -26.03
CA VAL A 294 -18.07 32.42 -27.07
C VAL A 294 -18.48 33.28 -28.26
N SER A 295 -18.17 32.81 -29.46
CA SER A 295 -18.64 33.37 -30.73
C SER A 295 -19.30 32.27 -31.56
N VAL A 296 -20.49 32.55 -32.07
CA VAL A 296 -21.28 31.59 -32.88
C VAL A 296 -21.53 32.19 -34.25
N GLN A 297 -21.10 31.49 -35.29
CA GLN A 297 -21.25 31.89 -36.70
C GLN A 297 -21.88 30.76 -37.52
N PRO A 298 -22.56 31.04 -38.65
CA PRO A 298 -22.90 30.01 -39.62
C PRO A 298 -21.64 29.26 -40.09
N THR A 299 -21.70 27.94 -40.23
CA THR A 299 -20.57 27.16 -40.77
C THR A 299 -20.42 27.42 -42.27
N GLU A 300 -19.22 27.60 -42.78
CA GLU A 300 -18.99 27.76 -44.22
C GLU A 300 -19.07 26.41 -44.94
N MET A 301 -19.77 26.37 -46.08
CA MET A 301 -19.85 25.22 -46.98
C MET A 301 -19.23 25.55 -48.33
N VAL A 302 -18.50 24.59 -48.88
CA VAL A 302 -17.97 24.65 -50.24
C VAL A 302 -18.98 24.00 -51.20
N LEU A 303 -19.45 24.77 -52.17
CA LEU A 303 -20.32 24.30 -53.24
C LEU A 303 -19.56 24.30 -54.57
N VAL A 304 -19.63 23.20 -55.31
CA VAL A 304 -19.08 23.10 -56.67
C VAL A 304 -20.24 23.10 -57.66
N SER A 305 -20.24 24.06 -58.60
CA SER A 305 -21.27 24.11 -59.64
C SER A 305 -21.07 23.03 -60.71
N GLN A 306 -22.09 22.80 -61.54
CA GLN A 306 -22.00 21.87 -62.69
C GLN A 306 -20.91 22.28 -63.70
N ASP A 307 -20.55 23.57 -63.74
CA ASP A 307 -19.48 24.11 -64.57
C ASP A 307 -18.10 24.04 -63.91
N GLY A 308 -18.00 23.43 -62.71
CA GLY A 308 -16.75 23.26 -61.96
C GLY A 308 -16.29 24.45 -61.12
N ASN A 309 -17.10 25.52 -61.00
CA ASN A 309 -16.76 26.69 -60.18
C ASN A 309 -17.00 26.41 -58.69
N VAL A 310 -16.09 26.88 -57.83
CA VAL A 310 -16.14 26.72 -56.37
C VAL A 310 -16.69 27.98 -55.70
N TYR A 311 -17.69 27.83 -54.82
CA TYR A 311 -18.30 28.90 -54.04
C TYR A 311 -18.27 28.59 -52.55
N LEU A 312 -17.95 29.57 -51.72
CA LEU A 312 -18.18 29.52 -50.27
C LEU A 312 -19.56 30.12 -49.95
N ARG A 313 -20.35 29.42 -49.13
CA ARG A 313 -21.68 29.84 -48.67
C ARG A 313 -21.91 29.41 -47.23
N ASP A 314 -22.67 30.20 -46.50
CA ASP A 314 -23.11 29.84 -45.15
C ASP A 314 -24.02 28.60 -45.16
N ASN A 315 -23.80 27.71 -44.20
CA ASN A 315 -24.69 26.60 -43.90
C ASN A 315 -25.97 27.15 -43.24
N PRO A 316 -27.16 26.90 -43.82
CA PRO A 316 -28.40 27.44 -43.28
C PRO A 316 -28.80 26.81 -41.94
N ARG A 317 -28.20 25.67 -41.57
CA ARG A 317 -28.57 24.90 -40.36
C ARG A 317 -27.42 24.72 -39.39
N LYS A 318 -26.18 24.62 -39.86
CA LYS A 318 -25.02 24.33 -39.01
C LYS A 318 -24.31 25.61 -38.56
N LYS A 319 -23.78 25.55 -37.36
CA LYS A 319 -23.03 26.63 -36.72
C LYS A 319 -21.61 26.16 -36.41
N THR A 320 -20.69 27.11 -36.45
CA THR A 320 -19.35 26.99 -35.90
C THR A 320 -19.31 27.81 -34.62
N VAL A 321 -18.84 27.19 -33.54
CA VAL A 321 -18.69 27.81 -32.23
C VAL A 321 -17.21 27.94 -31.94
N THR A 322 -16.73 29.16 -31.77
CA THR A 322 -15.35 29.47 -31.37
C THR A 322 -15.36 29.98 -29.94
N MET A 323 -14.56 29.39 -29.08
CA MET A 323 -14.48 29.76 -27.67
C MET A 323 -13.04 30.12 -27.30
N GLN A 324 -12.86 31.13 -26.47
CA GLN A 324 -11.66 31.25 -25.67
C GLN A 324 -11.92 30.56 -24.34
N ALA A 325 -10.99 29.72 -23.90
CA ALA A 325 -11.12 28.97 -22.67
C ALA A 325 -9.80 28.95 -21.91
N THR A 326 -9.88 28.95 -20.58
CA THR A 326 -8.73 28.76 -19.70
C THR A 326 -8.77 27.34 -19.17
N LEU A 327 -7.74 26.55 -19.48
CA LEU A 327 -7.60 25.16 -19.07
C LEU A 327 -6.58 25.02 -17.94
N ARG A 328 -6.89 24.22 -16.92
CA ARG A 328 -5.90 23.74 -15.96
C ARG A 328 -5.11 22.59 -16.60
N VAL A 329 -3.82 22.81 -16.76
CA VAL A 329 -2.90 21.88 -17.44
C VAL A 329 -1.80 21.44 -16.50
N ARG A 330 -1.10 20.37 -16.88
CA ARG A 330 0.18 19.98 -16.28
C ARG A 330 1.29 20.17 -17.30
N GLU A 331 2.33 20.90 -16.92
CA GLU A 331 3.48 21.20 -17.76
C GLU A 331 4.70 20.40 -17.32
N THR A 332 5.28 19.70 -18.28
CA THR A 332 6.59 19.05 -18.16
C THR A 332 7.61 19.85 -18.98
N ALA A 333 8.89 19.49 -18.91
CA ALA A 333 9.94 20.14 -19.70
C ALA A 333 9.70 20.11 -21.22
N SER A 334 8.88 19.16 -21.72
CA SER A 334 8.69 18.92 -23.16
C SER A 334 7.22 18.92 -23.61
N THR A 335 6.25 18.94 -22.71
CA THR A 335 4.84 18.70 -23.05
C THR A 335 3.90 19.38 -22.07
N THR A 336 2.85 20.01 -22.60
CA THR A 336 1.68 20.47 -21.85
C THR A 336 0.57 19.43 -21.98
N GLN A 337 -0.03 19.04 -20.87
CA GLN A 337 -1.10 18.04 -20.83
C GLN A 337 -2.37 18.61 -20.21
N PHE A 338 -3.51 18.32 -20.82
CA PHE A 338 -4.84 18.56 -20.25
C PHE A 338 -5.49 17.20 -19.95
N LYS A 339 -5.94 16.98 -18.72
CA LYS A 339 -6.53 15.69 -18.28
C LYS A 339 -5.62 14.47 -18.53
N GLY A 340 -4.30 14.69 -18.46
CA GLY A 340 -3.26 13.69 -18.76
C GLY A 340 -3.08 13.35 -20.24
N GLN A 341 -3.67 14.11 -21.16
CA GLN A 341 -3.44 14.00 -22.60
C GLN A 341 -2.63 15.20 -23.11
N PRO A 342 -1.59 15.00 -23.94
CA PRO A 342 -0.88 16.10 -24.58
C PRO A 342 -1.83 17.03 -25.34
N ILE A 343 -1.62 18.34 -25.21
CA ILE A 343 -2.37 19.34 -25.98
C ILE A 343 -1.44 20.13 -26.90
N GLN A 344 -1.88 20.26 -28.15
CA GLN A 344 -1.28 21.04 -29.23
C GLN A 344 -2.37 21.54 -30.17
N GLN A 345 -2.07 22.48 -31.06
CA GLN A 345 -2.99 22.84 -32.14
C GLN A 345 -3.43 21.59 -32.93
N GLY A 346 -4.73 21.46 -33.18
CA GLY A 346 -5.38 20.29 -33.79
C GLY A 346 -5.78 19.20 -32.80
N SER A 347 -5.42 19.30 -31.51
CA SER A 347 -5.84 18.33 -30.50
C SER A 347 -7.33 18.47 -30.19
N THR A 348 -7.97 17.37 -29.84
CA THR A 348 -9.36 17.39 -29.39
C THR A 348 -9.42 17.31 -27.87
N VAL A 349 -10.19 18.21 -27.24
CA VAL A 349 -10.44 18.21 -25.79
C VAL A 349 -11.92 17.96 -25.52
N THR A 350 -12.21 17.21 -24.47
CA THR A 350 -13.57 17.02 -23.95
C THR A 350 -13.73 17.88 -22.71
N LEU A 351 -14.77 18.72 -22.69
CA LEU A 351 -15.15 19.55 -21.55
C LEU A 351 -16.53 19.15 -21.05
N ASP A 352 -16.63 18.86 -19.76
CA ASP A 352 -17.90 18.61 -19.08
C ASP A 352 -18.35 19.88 -18.34
N LEU A 353 -19.18 20.68 -18.99
CA LEU A 353 -19.60 22.00 -18.51
C LEU A 353 -20.83 21.93 -17.59
N GLY A 354 -21.09 20.76 -17.00
CA GLY A 354 -22.19 20.47 -16.07
C GLY A 354 -23.55 20.32 -16.74
N THR A 355 -23.92 21.22 -17.65
CA THR A 355 -25.18 21.14 -18.41
C THR A 355 -25.02 20.46 -19.77
N ILE A 356 -23.79 20.47 -20.29
CA ILE A 356 -23.45 19.89 -21.58
C ILE A 356 -22.00 19.40 -21.58
N THR A 357 -21.78 18.25 -22.19
CA THR A 357 -20.45 17.76 -22.52
C THR A 357 -20.13 18.09 -23.97
N ILE A 358 -19.03 18.80 -24.21
CA ILE A 358 -18.60 19.20 -25.55
C ILE A 358 -17.25 18.59 -25.91
N ARG A 359 -17.06 18.30 -27.19
CA ARG A 359 -15.79 17.85 -27.76
C ARG A 359 -15.31 18.88 -28.78
N ALA A 360 -14.24 19.60 -28.46
CA ALA A 360 -13.77 20.74 -29.21
C ALA A 360 -12.33 20.53 -29.72
N THR A 361 -12.01 21.12 -30.87
CA THR A 361 -10.66 21.12 -31.42
C THR A 361 -9.91 22.38 -30.99
N VAL A 362 -8.70 22.21 -30.48
CA VAL A 362 -7.77 23.30 -30.16
C VAL A 362 -7.27 23.93 -31.46
N THR A 363 -7.53 25.21 -31.69
CA THR A 363 -7.05 25.93 -32.87
C THR A 363 -5.91 26.90 -32.57
N ALA A 364 -5.74 27.28 -31.30
CA ALA A 364 -4.60 28.05 -30.79
C ALA A 364 -4.35 27.76 -29.29
N LEU A 365 -3.10 27.94 -28.82
CA LEU A 365 -2.61 27.70 -27.45
C LEU A 365 -1.76 28.87 -26.95
#